data_AF-A0A7S0HX70-F1
#
_entry.id   AF-A0A7S0HX70-F1
#
_cell.length_a   1.000
_cell.length_b   1.000
_cell.length_c   1.000
_cell.angle_alpha   90.00
_cell.angle_beta   90.00
_cell.angle_gamma   90.00
#
_symmetry.space_group_name_H-M   'P 1'
#
loop_
_entity.id
_entity.type
_entity.pdbx_description
1 polymer ?
#
loop_
_entity_poly.entity_id
_entity_poly.type
_entity_poly.pdbx_seq_one_letter_code
_entity_poly.pdbx_strand_id
1 'polypeptide(L)'
;MPKHEIYIMGYEVFYKVEDSKPKRRIVDGFTNSILVKGLNPGTLVHDFTVKGRSEGGWGLASLPPFQARSMPAPPGQVEWAEVTDCTDHSADLKWSKPSIENGAAVQNYKIQVYQPGKDGSTVEFETGSEG
;
A
#
# COMPACT_ATOMS: atom_id res chain seq x y z
N MET A 1 41.67 26.87 -21.41
CA MET A 1 41.12 26.40 -20.12
C MET A 1 40.26 25.18 -20.41
N PRO A 2 40.48 24.00 -19.81
CA PRO A 2 39.56 22.88 -19.99
C PRO A 2 38.24 23.24 -19.30
N LYS A 3 37.09 23.00 -19.95
CA LYS A 3 35.79 23.02 -19.26
C LYS A 3 35.83 21.89 -18.22
N HIS A 4 35.70 22.22 -16.94
CA HIS A 4 35.30 21.23 -15.94
C HIS A 4 33.91 20.75 -16.35
N GLU A 5 33.83 19.54 -16.91
CA GLU A 5 32.57 18.89 -17.16
C GLU A 5 32.13 18.27 -15.82
N ILE A 6 31.12 18.87 -15.18
CA ILE A 6 30.60 18.37 -13.91
C ILE A 6 29.78 17.12 -14.23
N TYR A 7 30.35 15.94 -14.01
CA TYR A 7 29.61 14.69 -14.14
C TYR A 7 28.81 14.43 -12.88
N ILE A 8 27.53 14.11 -13.05
CA ILE A 8 26.73 13.55 -11.96
C ILE A 8 27.17 12.11 -11.73
N MET A 9 27.64 11.84 -10.52
CA MET A 9 28.12 10.53 -10.08
C MET A 9 27.04 9.69 -9.41
N GLY A 10 25.91 10.31 -9.05
CA GLY A 10 24.81 9.61 -8.40
C GLY A 10 23.77 10.54 -7.78
N TYR A 11 22.83 9.94 -7.06
CA TYR A 11 21.74 10.63 -6.39
C TYR A 11 21.49 10.08 -4.98
N GLU A 12 21.06 10.95 -4.07
CA GLU A 12 20.51 10.59 -2.76
C GLU A 12 19.01 10.86 -2.81
N VAL A 13 18.20 9.84 -2.55
CA VAL A 13 16.75 9.97 -2.38
C VAL A 13 16.42 9.84 -0.90
N PHE A 14 15.86 10.91 -0.33
CA PHE A 14 15.35 10.94 1.04
C PHE A 14 13.82 10.83 1.00
N TYR A 15 13.24 10.07 1.93
CA TYR A 15 11.80 9.93 2.08
C TYR A 15 11.43 9.43 3.49
N LYS A 16 10.20 9.69 3.93
CA LYS A 16 9.68 9.21 5.21
C LYS A 16 8.39 8.42 4.97
N VAL A 17 8.34 7.19 5.46
CA VAL A 17 7.13 6.36 5.35
C VAL A 17 6.28 6.62 6.60
N GLU A 18 5.11 7.24 6.47
CA GLU A 18 4.23 7.61 7.60
C GLU A 18 5.03 8.21 8.79
N ASP A 19 4.88 7.64 9.99
CA ASP A 19 5.57 8.07 11.21
C ASP A 19 6.92 7.38 11.45
N SER A 20 7.42 6.62 10.47
CA SER A 20 8.73 5.97 10.58
C SER A 20 9.88 6.99 10.58
N LYS A 21 11.07 6.52 10.98
CA LYS A 21 12.30 7.30 10.80
C LYS A 21 12.55 7.55 9.30
N PRO A 22 13.06 8.73 8.91
CA PRO A 22 13.40 8.99 7.53
C PRO A 22 14.42 8.00 6.97
N LYS A 23 14.24 7.65 5.71
CA LYS A 23 15.08 6.71 4.95
C LYS A 23 15.84 7.46 3.88
N ARG A 24 17.03 6.96 3.57
CA ARG A 24 17.89 7.46 2.48
C ARG A 24 18.27 6.31 1.58
N ARG A 25 18.22 6.51 0.26
CA ARG A 25 18.82 5.60 -0.72
C ARG A 25 19.84 6.35 -1.54
N ILE A 26 21.03 5.77 -1.63
CA ILE A 26 22.09 6.24 -2.52
C ILE A 26 22.02 5.42 -3.80
N VAL A 27 22.19 6.11 -4.92
CA VAL A 27 22.12 5.57 -6.26
C VAL A 27 23.36 6.03 -6.99
N ASP A 28 24.26 5.11 -7.30
CA ASP A 28 25.48 5.46 -8.03
C ASP A 28 25.25 5.39 -9.55
N GLY A 29 25.98 6.22 -10.29
CA GLY A 29 25.95 6.27 -11.74
C GLY A 29 24.92 7.23 -12.34
N PHE A 30 24.67 7.07 -13.64
CA PHE A 30 23.94 8.03 -14.48
C PHE A 30 22.42 7.81 -14.56
N THR A 31 21.82 7.08 -13.62
CA THR A 31 20.36 6.89 -13.61
C THR A 31 19.65 8.12 -13.03
N ASN A 32 18.49 8.45 -13.59
CA ASN A 32 17.59 9.49 -13.07
C ASN A 32 16.36 8.89 -12.35
N SER A 33 16.37 7.59 -12.05
CA SER A 33 15.22 6.91 -11.44
C SER A 33 15.62 5.85 -10.40
N ILE A 34 14.73 5.66 -9.42
CA ILE A 34 14.77 4.54 -8.47
C ILE A 34 13.41 3.91 -8.28
N LEU A 35 13.41 2.64 -7.89
CA LEU A 35 12.22 1.95 -7.40
C LEU A 35 12.29 1.79 -5.88
N VAL A 36 11.37 2.45 -5.17
CA VAL A 36 11.17 2.25 -3.72
C VAL A 36 10.26 1.03 -3.53
N LYS A 37 10.84 -0.09 -3.07
CA LYS A 37 10.13 -1.37 -2.83
C LYS A 37 9.80 -1.57 -1.36
N GLY A 38 8.91 -2.54 -1.09
CA GLY A 38 8.58 -2.97 0.27
C GLY A 38 7.73 -1.98 1.05
N LEU A 39 6.91 -1.20 0.34
CA LEU A 39 5.87 -0.37 0.95
C LEU A 39 4.64 -1.24 1.21
N ASN A 40 4.00 -1.07 2.35
CA ASN A 40 2.71 -1.70 2.60
C ASN A 40 1.65 -1.06 1.68
N PRO A 41 0.56 -1.78 1.35
CA PRO A 41 -0.54 -1.20 0.58
C PRO A 41 -1.16 0.01 1.28
N GLY A 42 -1.54 1.01 0.50
CA GLY A 42 -2.19 2.23 1.04
C GLY A 42 -1.30 3.18 1.82
N THR A 43 -0.04 2.84 2.04
CA THR A 43 0.91 3.61 2.85
C THR A 43 1.26 4.95 2.20
N LEU A 44 1.18 6.00 3.02
CA LEU A 44 1.60 7.34 2.63
C LEU A 44 3.11 7.52 2.83
N VAL A 45 3.80 7.95 1.79
CA VAL A 45 5.21 8.29 1.84
C VAL A 45 5.36 9.80 1.65
N HIS A 46 5.90 10.43 2.68
CA HIS A 46 6.12 11.87 2.80
C HIS A 46 7.54 12.27 2.38
N ASP A 47 7.70 13.56 2.13
CA ASP A 47 8.98 14.25 2.06
C ASP A 47 9.98 13.67 1.06
N PHE A 48 9.50 13.16 -0.08
CA PHE A 48 10.42 12.74 -1.13
C PHE A 48 11.24 13.92 -1.62
N THR A 49 12.56 13.79 -1.51
CA THR A 49 13.52 14.74 -2.06
C THR A 49 14.71 14.02 -2.66
N VAL A 50 15.32 14.64 -3.68
CA VAL A 50 16.48 14.09 -4.40
C VAL A 50 17.62 15.10 -4.37
N LYS A 51 18.85 14.65 -4.10
CA LYS A 51 20.08 15.41 -4.27
C LYS A 51 20.97 14.76 -5.32
N GLY A 52 21.55 15.54 -6.22
CA GLY A 52 22.61 15.05 -7.11
C GLY A 52 23.97 15.02 -6.41
N ARG A 53 24.83 14.08 -6.79
CA ARG A 53 26.23 14.00 -6.38
C ARG A 53 27.15 14.32 -7.54
N SER A 54 28.14 15.16 -7.32
CA SER A 54 29.28 15.34 -8.22
C SER A 54 30.59 15.09 -7.47
N GLU A 55 31.73 15.30 -8.12
CA GLU A 55 33.05 15.28 -7.47
C GLU A 55 33.14 16.28 -6.31
N GLY A 56 32.41 17.39 -6.40
CA GLY A 56 32.35 18.40 -5.33
C GLY A 56 31.47 18.01 -4.14
N GLY A 57 30.77 16.87 -4.19
CA GLY A 57 29.89 16.38 -3.12
C GLY A 57 28.41 16.40 -3.46
N TRP A 58 27.57 16.41 -2.43
CA TRP A 58 26.11 16.43 -2.54
C TRP A 58 25.59 17.85 -2.77
N GLY A 59 24.72 18.00 -3.78
CA GLY A 59 24.00 19.23 -4.04
C GLY A 59 22.83 19.46 -3.07
N LEU A 60 22.05 20.50 -3.37
CA LEU A 60 20.82 20.81 -2.64
C LEU A 60 19.72 19.79 -2.93
N ALA A 61 18.80 19.63 -1.97
CA ALA A 61 17.62 18.81 -2.14
C ALA A 61 16.63 19.46 -3.11
N SER A 62 15.93 18.62 -3.88
CA SER A 62 14.82 19.07 -4.72
C SER A 62 13.73 19.74 -3.89
N LEU A 63 13.16 20.82 -4.43
CA LEU A 63 12.05 21.55 -3.82
C LEU A 63 10.93 21.79 -4.84
N PRO A 64 9.66 21.78 -4.41
CA PRO A 64 9.20 21.36 -3.09
C PRO A 64 9.35 19.83 -2.90
N PRO A 65 9.35 19.32 -1.66
CA PRO A 65 9.19 17.89 -1.44
C PRO A 65 7.85 17.42 -2.02
N PHE A 66 7.81 16.18 -2.49
CA PHE A 66 6.58 15.56 -2.98
C PHE A 66 6.18 14.36 -2.12
N GLN A 67 4.92 13.95 -2.24
CA GLN A 67 4.36 12.83 -1.49
C GLN A 67 3.72 11.84 -2.47
N ALA A 68 3.67 10.58 -2.08
CA ALA A 68 2.98 9.55 -2.85
C ALA A 68 2.32 8.53 -1.91
N ARG A 69 1.20 7.96 -2.33
CA ARG A 69 0.55 6.85 -1.64
C ARG A 69 0.72 5.59 -2.49
N SER A 70 1.12 4.48 -1.87
CA SER A 70 1.12 3.18 -2.56
C SER A 70 -0.31 2.79 -2.92
N MET A 71 -0.46 1.96 -3.96
CA MET A 71 -1.79 1.47 -4.36
C MET A 71 -2.44 0.70 -3.20
N PRO A 72 -3.76 0.79 -3.05
CA PRO A 72 -4.47 -0.05 -2.10
C PRO A 72 -4.39 -1.52 -2.53
N ALA A 73 -4.63 -2.41 -1.59
CA ALA A 73 -4.81 -3.84 -1.83
C ALA A 73 -6.15 -4.31 -1.22
N PRO A 74 -6.62 -5.53 -1.53
CA PRO A 74 -7.79 -6.08 -0.87
C PRO A 74 -7.67 -6.00 0.66
N PRO A 75 -8.77 -5.82 1.39
CA PRO A 75 -8.76 -5.87 2.85
C PRO A 75 -8.18 -7.19 3.36
N GLY A 76 -7.72 -7.17 4.62
CA GLY A 76 -7.31 -8.36 5.35
C GLY A 76 -8.47 -9.29 5.66
N GLN A 77 -8.16 -10.35 6.39
CA GLN A 77 -9.16 -11.33 6.81
C GLN A 77 -10.18 -10.69 7.77
N VAL A 78 -11.43 -11.14 7.66
CA VAL A 78 -12.45 -10.96 8.70
C VAL A 78 -12.05 -11.84 9.89
N GLU A 79 -11.61 -11.22 10.99
CA GLU A 79 -11.05 -11.94 12.15
C GLU A 79 -12.08 -12.77 12.92
N TRP A 80 -13.34 -12.34 12.90
CA TRP A 80 -14.44 -13.03 13.57
C TRP A 80 -15.69 -13.07 12.69
N ALA A 81 -16.31 -14.25 12.63
CA ALA A 81 -17.61 -14.49 12.02
C ALA A 81 -18.32 -15.62 12.79
N GLU A 82 -19.63 -15.48 12.99
CA GLU A 82 -20.45 -16.42 13.75
C GLU A 82 -21.85 -16.51 13.15
N VAL A 83 -22.44 -17.71 13.23
CA VAL A 83 -23.88 -17.91 13.01
C VAL A 83 -24.58 -17.66 14.34
N THR A 84 -25.38 -16.59 14.42
CA THR A 84 -26.00 -16.15 15.68
C THR A 84 -27.37 -16.77 15.93
N ASP A 85 -28.08 -17.15 14.87
CA ASP A 85 -29.35 -17.86 14.95
C ASP A 85 -29.54 -18.75 13.71
N CYS A 86 -30.35 -19.80 13.85
CA CYS A 86 -30.64 -20.73 12.78
C CYS A 86 -32.05 -21.30 12.92
N THR A 87 -32.79 -21.30 11.82
CA THR A 87 -34.10 -21.94 11.69
C THR A 87 -34.04 -23.05 10.64
N ASP A 88 -35.15 -23.75 10.42
CA ASP A 88 -35.26 -24.77 9.37
C ASP A 88 -34.98 -24.22 7.96
N HIS A 89 -35.08 -22.89 7.76
CA HIS A 89 -34.99 -22.24 6.45
C HIS A 89 -34.11 -20.98 6.39
N SER A 90 -33.48 -20.57 7.50
CA SER A 90 -32.65 -19.37 7.56
C SER A 90 -31.50 -19.50 8.53
N ALA A 91 -30.44 -18.72 8.32
CA ALA A 91 -29.36 -18.55 9.26
C ALA A 91 -28.95 -17.08 9.31
N ASP A 92 -28.74 -16.56 10.51
CA ASP A 92 -28.25 -15.21 10.72
C ASP A 92 -26.74 -15.24 10.95
N LEU A 93 -26.02 -14.39 10.21
CA LEU A 93 -24.58 -14.28 10.31
C LEU A 93 -24.20 -12.90 10.82
N LYS A 94 -23.20 -12.88 11.70
CA LYS A 94 -22.57 -11.65 12.15
C LYS A 94 -21.05 -11.79 12.02
N TRP A 95 -20.39 -10.74 11.61
CA TRP A 95 -18.93 -10.71 11.46
C TRP A 95 -18.35 -9.35 11.86
N SER A 96 -17.04 -9.31 12.02
CA SER A 96 -16.27 -8.10 12.30
C SER A 96 -15.74 -7.48 11.02
N LYS A 97 -15.63 -6.16 10.99
CA LYS A 97 -14.85 -5.47 9.95
C LYS A 97 -13.37 -5.91 9.99
N PRO A 98 -12.72 -6.18 8.84
CA PRO A 98 -11.29 -6.46 8.77
C PRO A 98 -10.46 -5.39 9.47
N SER A 99 -9.49 -5.85 10.26
CA SER A 99 -8.57 -4.96 11.00
C SER A 99 -7.61 -4.21 10.08
N ILE A 100 -7.34 -4.75 8.88
CA ILE A 100 -6.42 -4.21 7.89
C ILE A 100 -7.23 -3.86 6.63
N GLU A 101 -7.36 -2.57 6.33
CA GLU A 101 -8.06 -2.08 5.13
C GLU A 101 -7.14 -1.89 3.91
N ASN A 102 -5.82 -1.99 4.10
CA ASN A 102 -4.83 -1.89 3.02
C ASN A 102 -4.99 -0.64 2.13
N GLY A 103 -5.42 0.49 2.70
CA GLY A 103 -5.48 1.79 2.01
C GLY A 103 -6.80 2.16 1.38
N ALA A 104 -7.83 1.32 1.47
CA ALA A 104 -9.16 1.62 0.99
C ALA A 104 -10.21 1.06 1.95
N ALA A 105 -11.22 1.87 2.29
CA ALA A 105 -12.28 1.43 3.17
C ALA A 105 -13.04 0.23 2.59
N VAL A 106 -13.38 -0.74 3.45
CA VAL A 106 -14.20 -1.89 3.06
C VAL A 106 -15.56 -1.41 2.56
N GLN A 107 -15.95 -1.82 1.35
CA GLN A 107 -17.20 -1.39 0.71
C GLN A 107 -18.31 -2.43 0.78
N ASN A 108 -17.99 -3.72 0.86
CA ASN A 108 -18.96 -4.81 0.90
C ASN A 108 -18.28 -6.09 1.40
N TYR A 109 -19.10 -7.10 1.73
CA TYR A 109 -18.66 -8.45 2.04
C TYR A 109 -19.30 -9.44 1.06
N LYS A 110 -18.59 -10.53 0.82
CA LYS A 110 -19.08 -11.67 0.03
C LYS A 110 -19.20 -12.88 0.94
N ILE A 111 -20.39 -13.46 1.02
CA ILE A 111 -20.66 -14.68 1.80
C ILE A 111 -20.84 -15.83 0.82
N GLN A 112 -20.14 -16.94 1.05
CA GLN A 112 -20.28 -18.17 0.27
C GLN A 112 -20.89 -19.27 1.15
N VAL A 113 -22.00 -19.85 0.69
CA VAL A 113 -22.69 -20.95 1.38
C VAL A 113 -22.56 -22.22 0.56
N TYR A 114 -22.10 -23.30 1.20
CA TYR A 114 -22.03 -24.63 0.61
C TYR A 114 -23.26 -25.45 0.98
N GLN A 115 -23.96 -26.01 -0.02
CA GLN A 115 -25.12 -26.88 0.19
C GLN A 115 -24.78 -28.33 -0.21
N PRO A 116 -24.50 -29.22 0.76
CA PRO A 116 -24.29 -30.64 0.49
C PRO A 116 -25.53 -31.26 -0.18
N GLY A 117 -25.34 -32.00 -1.27
CA GLY A 117 -26.44 -32.73 -1.96
C GLY A 117 -27.15 -31.98 -3.09
N LYS A 118 -26.89 -30.68 -3.29
CA LYS A 118 -27.17 -29.95 -4.54
C LYS A 118 -25.87 -29.75 -5.31
N ASP A 119 -25.36 -30.81 -5.95
CA ASP A 119 -24.19 -30.82 -6.85
C ASP A 119 -23.00 -29.91 -6.46
N GLY A 120 -22.74 -29.74 -5.16
CA GLY A 120 -21.68 -28.85 -4.67
C GLY A 120 -21.85 -27.37 -5.02
N SER A 121 -23.07 -26.91 -5.33
CA SER A 121 -23.34 -25.52 -5.68
C SER A 121 -22.99 -24.58 -4.50
N THR A 122 -22.23 -23.53 -4.83
CA THR A 122 -21.92 -22.41 -3.93
C THR A 122 -22.89 -21.27 -4.23
N VAL A 123 -23.57 -20.76 -3.22
CA VAL A 123 -24.39 -19.54 -3.34
C VAL A 123 -23.57 -18.36 -2.82
N GLU A 124 -23.50 -17.28 -3.60
CA GLU A 124 -22.76 -16.07 -3.25
C GLU A 124 -23.73 -14.93 -2.97
N PHE A 125 -23.53 -14.23 -1.85
CA PHE A 125 -24.30 -13.05 -1.47
C PHE A 125 -23.36 -11.87 -1.28
N GLU A 126 -23.71 -10.72 -1.87
CA GLU A 126 -23.07 -9.45 -1.55
C GLU A 126 -23.86 -8.75 -0.45
N THR A 127 -23.16 -8.32 0.58
CA THR A 127 -23.75 -7.50 1.64
C THR A 127 -23.65 -6.04 1.18
N GLY A 128 -24.71 -5.25 1.34
CA GLY A 128 -24.67 -3.82 1.03
C GLY A 128 -23.53 -3.10 1.75
N SER A 129 -23.22 -1.87 1.33
CA SER A 129 -22.12 -1.12 1.92
C SER A 129 -22.36 -0.79 3.38
N GLU A 130 -21.33 -0.93 4.22
CA GLU A 130 -21.33 -0.32 5.55
C GLU A 130 -21.36 1.21 5.34
N GLY A 131 -22.49 1.84 5.71
CA GLY A 131 -22.66 3.29 5.75
C GLY A 131 -22.04 3.92 6.98
#